data_AF-A0A3A9KBJ9-F1
#
_entry.id   AF-A0A3A9KBJ9-F1
#
_cell.length_a   1.000
_cell.length_b   1.000
_cell.length_c   1.000
_cell.angle_alpha   90.00
_cell.angle_beta   90.00
_cell.angle_gamma   90.00
#
_symmetry.space_group_name_H-M   'P 1'
#
loop_
_entity.id
_entity.type
_entity.pdbx_description
1 polymer ?
#
loop_
_entity_poly.entity_id
_entity_poly.type
_entity_poly.pdbx_seq_one_letter_code
_entity_poly.pdbx_strand_id
1 'polypeptide(L)' 'MKVSLIVAMDQNRVIGNENDIPWRIPKDWEYVKNTTLGHPIILGRKNLESIGRALPNR' A
#
# COMPACT_ATOMS: atom_id res chain seq x y z
N MET A 1 -13.74 7.51 15.57
CA MET A 1 -12.68 7.41 14.55
C MET A 1 -12.32 5.94 14.37
N LYS A 2 -12.41 5.39 13.15
CA LYS A 2 -12.06 3.98 12.87
C LYS A 2 -10.62 3.91 12.35
N VAL A 3 -9.82 3.02 12.93
CA VAL A 3 -8.47 2.71 12.44
C VAL A 3 -8.54 1.37 11.74
N SER A 4 -8.05 1.32 10.50
CA SER A 4 -8.07 0.12 9.66
C SER A 4 -6.68 -0.15 9.10
N LEU A 5 -6.35 -1.42 8.90
CA LEU A 5 -5.14 -1.85 8.21
C LEU A 5 -5.52 -2.44 6.85
N ILE A 6 -4.72 -2.13 5.83
CA ILE A 6 -4.80 -2.72 4.49
C ILE A 6 -3.41 -3.20 4.12
N VAL A 7 -3.28 -4.48 3.73
CA VAL A 7 -2.00 -5.13 3.46
C VAL A 7 -2.17 -6.21 2.39
N ALA A 8 -1.22 -6.29 1.47
CA ALA A 8 -1.05 -7.42 0.56
C ALA A 8 0.14 -8.25 1.06
N MET A 9 -0.04 -9.56 1.17
CA MET A 9 1.00 -10.47 1.69
C MET A 9 0.93 -11.83 1.02
N ASP A 10 2.06 -12.54 0.96
CA ASP A 10 2.09 -13.94 0.51
C ASP A 10 1.62 -14.91 1.61
N GLN A 11 1.68 -16.21 1.33
CA GLN A 11 1.29 -17.27 2.28
C GLN A 11 2.14 -17.29 3.56
N ASN A 12 3.37 -16.75 3.51
CA ASN A 12 4.31 -16.67 4.61
C ASN A 12 4.30 -15.29 5.29
N ARG A 13 3.37 -14.41 4.92
CA ARG A 13 3.21 -13.03 5.41
C ARG A 13 4.34 -12.08 4.98
N VAL A 14 5.06 -12.39 3.90
CA VAL A 14 6.00 -11.45 3.26
C VAL A 14 5.19 -10.32 2.65
N ILE A 15 5.63 -9.07 2.88
CA ILE A 15 4.98 -7.84 2.36
C ILE A 15 5.92 -6.99 1.49
N GLY A 16 7.21 -7.33 1.46
CA GLY A 16 8.25 -6.52 0.82
C GLY A 16 9.58 -7.27 0.76
N ASN A 17 10.40 -6.94 -0.22
CA ASN A 17 11.79 -7.37 -0.34
C ASN A 17 12.62 -6.18 -0.85
N GLU A 18 13.78 -5.91 -0.24
CA GLU A 18 14.68 -4.81 -0.65
C GLU A 18 14.00 -3.44 -0.86
N ASN A 19 13.03 -3.09 0.00
CA ASN A 19 12.24 -1.85 -0.07
C ASN A 19 11.32 -1.72 -1.31
N ASP A 20 10.97 -2.82 -1.96
CA ASP A 20 9.93 -2.91 -3.01
C ASP A 20 8.97 -4.08 -2.72
N ILE A 21 7.88 -4.14 -3.45
CA ILE A 21 6.94 -5.26 -3.45
C ILE A 21 7.52 -6.37 -4.35
N PRO A 22 7.67 -7.62 -3.86
CA PRO A 22 8.33 -8.68 -4.61
C PRO A 22 7.46 -9.27 -5.74
N TRP A 23 6.28 -8.70 -5.99
CA TRP A 23 5.36 -9.09 -7.04
C TRP A 23 4.82 -7.88 -7.80
N ARG A 24 4.36 -8.12 -9.04
CA ARG A 24 3.70 -7.12 -9.89
C ARG A 24 2.29 -7.61 -10.23
N ILE A 25 1.33 -7.26 -9.39
CA ILE A 25 -0.10 -7.59 -9.55
C ILE A 25 -0.89 -6.28 -9.68
N PRO A 26 -1.21 -5.80 -10.89
CA PRO A 26 -1.88 -4.52 -11.09
C PRO A 26 -3.24 -4.40 -10.37
N LYS A 27 -3.95 -5.53 -10.26
CA LYS A 27 -5.26 -5.60 -9.61
C LYS A 27 -5.20 -5.33 -8.10
N ASP A 28 -4.09 -5.65 -7.44
CA ASP A 28 -3.90 -5.35 -6.01
C ASP A 28 -3.83 -3.83 -5.78
N TRP A 29 -3.11 -3.12 -6.64
CA TRP A 29 -3.02 -1.66 -6.58
C TRP A 29 -4.36 -0.98 -6.87
N GLU A 30 -5.14 -1.53 -7.81
CA GLU A 30 -6.50 -1.06 -8.07
C GLU A 30 -7.41 -1.26 -6.86
N TYR A 31 -7.33 -2.42 -6.21
CA TYR A 31 -8.06 -2.71 -4.98
C TYR A 31 -7.70 -1.73 -3.86
N VAL A 32 -6.40 -1.51 -3.60
CA VAL A 32 -5.93 -0.54 -2.60
C VAL A 32 -6.46 0.85 -2.95
N LYS A 33 -6.32 1.30 -4.19
CA LYS A 33 -6.81 2.61 -4.64
C LYS A 33 -8.30 2.77 -4.38
N ASN A 34 -9.13 1.80 -4.78
CA ASN A 34 -10.57 1.89 -4.66
C ASN A 34 -11.01 1.85 -3.18
N THR A 35 -10.32 1.07 -2.36
CA THR A 35 -10.64 0.92 -0.93
C THR A 35 -10.25 2.16 -0.11
N THR A 36 -9.18 2.86 -0.48
CA THR A 36 -8.66 4.01 0.29
C THR A 36 -9.03 5.37 -0.31
N LEU A 37 -9.81 5.42 -1.39
CA LEU A 37 -10.17 6.68 -2.04
C LEU A 37 -10.99 7.57 -1.09
N GLY A 38 -10.60 8.84 -0.95
CA GLY A 38 -11.28 9.79 -0.04
C GLY A 38 -11.04 9.53 1.44
N HIS A 39 -10.11 8.64 1.79
CA HIS A 39 -9.72 8.36 3.17
C HIS A 39 -8.26 8.75 3.42
N PRO A 40 -7.95 9.35 4.59
CA PRO A 40 -6.57 9.61 4.97
C PRO A 40 -5.76 8.30 5.02
N ILE A 41 -4.55 8.33 4.46
CA ILE A 41 -3.62 7.21 4.50
C ILE A 41 -2.42 7.58 5.36
N ILE A 42 -2.06 6.69 6.28
CA ILE A 42 -0.84 6.78 7.07
C ILE A 42 0.18 5.79 6.52
N LEU A 43 1.36 6.29 6.12
CA LEU A 43 2.46 5.49 5.60
C LEU A 43 3.71 5.71 6.45
N GLY A 44 4.52 4.66 6.60
CA GLY A 44 5.88 4.82 7.11
C GLY A 44 6.80 5.46 6.06
N ARG A 45 7.84 6.17 6.52
CA ARG A 45 8.81 6.89 5.65
C ARG A 45 9.35 6.02 4.50
N LYS A 46 9.84 4.81 4.80
CA LYS A 46 10.40 3.89 3.78
C LYS A 46 9.40 3.51 2.69
N ASN A 47 8.13 3.33 3.08
CA ASN A 47 7.06 3.00 2.12
C ASN A 47 6.75 4.18 1.21
N LEU A 48 6.72 5.41 1.75
CA LEU A 48 6.56 6.61 0.95
C LEU A 48 7.73 6.80 -0.04
N GLU A 49 8.96 6.54 0.38
CA GLU A 49 10.14 6.58 -0.49
C GLU A 49 10.09 5.53 -1.60
N SER A 50 9.61 4.32 -1.29
CA SER A 50 9.39 3.26 -2.29
C SER A 50 8.35 3.65 -3.34
N ILE A 51 7.24 4.28 -2.92
CA ILE A 51 6.20 4.79 -3.83
C ILE A 51 6.69 6.02 -4.64
N GLY A 52 7.55 6.84 -4.03
CA GLY A 52 8.21 8.00 -4.66
C GLY A 52 7.31 9.23 -4.85
N ARG A 53 6.03 9.16 -4.48
CA ARG A 53 5.06 10.27 -4.64
C ARG A 53 3.87 10.16 -3.69
N ALA A 54 3.19 11.29 -3.49
CA ALA A 54 1.89 11.29 -2.85
C ALA A 54 0.84 10.58 -3.73
N LEU A 55 -0.06 9.84 -3.09
CA LEU A 55 -1.17 9.18 -3.77
C LEU A 55 -2.30 10.22 -4.00
N PRO A 56 -2.70 10.52 -5.26
CA PRO A 56 -3.67 11.58 -5.54
C PRO A 56 -5.07 11.25 -5.01
N ASN A 57 -5.83 12.23 -4.50
CA ASN A 57 -7.21 12.07 -4.00
C ASN A 57 -7.34 11.21 -2.71
N ARG A 58 -6.36 11.31 -1.81
CA ARG A 58 -6.33 10.65 -0.50
C ARG A 58 -6.00 11.67 0.58
#